data_AF-A0A2D5XD47-F1
#
_entry.id   AF-A0A2D5XD47-F1
#
_cell.length_a   1.000
_cell.length_b   1.000
_cell.length_c   1.000
_cell.angle_alpha   90.00
_cell.angle_beta   90.00
_cell.angle_gamma   90.00
#
_symmetry.space_group_name_H-M   'P 1'
#
loop_
_entity.id
_entity.type
_entity.pdbx_description
1 polymer ?
#
loop_
_entity_poly.entity_id
_entity_poly.type
_entity_poly.pdbx_seq_one_letter_code
_entity_poly.pdbx_strand_id
1 'polypeptide(L)'
;MISTDFLDQLDRFHLVVKKRVTSNYIGPRRSVAAGRGLTFKDHRVYAPGDDIRLIDWRVFARTDDLHIKTFEEERNLTVHIIMDTSASMGFGKPMSKFDYAAMLGVGFGYLSMRENEKFQFSTFNEDLQVFQPRRGMSQLANMVFHLNNTKTQGHSKLLDSMLQYKKVIGSKSMLVLVSDFLLNIDEIIEALYTLGDHEIKIVQVLDPIEKELKYHGDFKLI
;
A
#
# COMPACT_ATOMS: atom_id res chain seq x y z
N MET A 1 10.95 8.75 -19.24
CA MET A 1 10.00 7.63 -19.17
C MET A 1 8.69 8.08 -18.55
N ILE A 2 8.70 8.59 -17.32
CA ILE A 2 7.51 9.20 -16.70
C ILE A 2 7.42 10.69 -17.11
N SER A 3 6.34 11.08 -17.79
CA SER A 3 6.07 12.46 -18.24
C SER A 3 4.95 13.13 -17.43
N THR A 4 4.78 14.44 -17.59
CA THR A 4 3.66 15.19 -17.00
C THR A 4 2.33 14.78 -17.60
N ASP A 5 2.27 14.55 -18.92
CA ASP A 5 1.04 14.13 -19.62
C ASP A 5 0.47 12.82 -19.05
N PHE A 6 1.35 11.92 -18.59
CA PHE A 6 0.93 10.70 -17.91
C PHE A 6 0.22 11.00 -16.57
N LEU A 7 0.72 11.97 -15.79
CA LEU A 7 0.10 12.36 -14.53
C LEU A 7 -1.27 13.00 -14.76
N ASP A 8 -1.42 13.82 -15.81
CA ASP A 8 -2.70 14.43 -16.17
C ASP A 8 -3.75 13.39 -16.55
N GLN A 9 -3.34 12.27 -17.18
CA GLN A 9 -4.26 11.15 -17.45
C GLN A 9 -4.76 10.47 -16.18
N LEU A 10 -3.95 10.46 -15.11
CA LEU A 10 -4.31 9.85 -13.83
C LEU A 10 -5.36 10.65 -13.06
N ASP A 11 -5.64 11.90 -13.43
CA ASP A 11 -6.67 12.72 -12.77
C ASP A 11 -8.07 12.13 -12.86
N ARG A 12 -8.29 11.26 -13.85
CA ARG A 12 -9.56 10.56 -14.09
C ARG A 12 -9.79 9.37 -13.15
N PHE A 13 -8.77 8.97 -12.39
CA PHE A 13 -8.81 7.80 -11.52
C PHE A 13 -8.86 8.22 -10.05
N HIS A 14 -9.50 7.36 -9.24
CA HIS A 14 -9.51 7.46 -7.79
C HIS A 14 -9.03 6.14 -7.18
N LEU A 15 -8.21 6.23 -6.13
CA LEU A 15 -7.80 5.04 -5.40
C LEU A 15 -8.92 4.60 -4.45
N VAL A 16 -9.68 3.57 -4.84
CA VAL A 16 -10.67 2.97 -3.94
C VAL A 16 -9.95 2.11 -2.92
N VAL A 17 -9.53 2.75 -1.83
CA VAL A 17 -9.03 2.07 -0.65
C VAL A 17 -10.22 1.63 0.18
N LYS A 18 -10.40 0.31 0.35
CA LYS A 18 -11.30 -0.19 1.38
C LYS A 18 -10.65 0.12 2.72
N LYS A 19 -10.95 1.27 3.32
CA LYS A 19 -10.68 1.53 4.73
C LYS A 19 -11.46 0.48 5.51
N ARG A 20 -10.85 -0.70 5.76
CA ARG A 20 -11.44 -1.70 6.64
C ARG A 20 -11.50 -1.04 8.00
N VAL A 21 -12.69 -0.52 8.34
CA VAL A 21 -13.07 -0.23 9.71
C VAL A 21 -12.92 -1.56 10.43
N THR A 22 -11.80 -1.76 11.10
CA THR A 22 -11.59 -2.94 11.96
C THR A 22 -12.36 -2.67 13.24
N SER A 23 -13.67 -2.55 13.11
CA SER A 23 -14.54 -2.90 14.20
C SER A 23 -14.67 -4.43 14.15
N ASN A 24 -13.65 -5.13 14.66
CA ASN A 24 -13.75 -6.56 14.93
C ASN A 24 -14.89 -6.74 15.95
N TYR A 25 -16.10 -6.99 15.45
CA TYR A 25 -17.30 -7.26 16.23
C TYR A 25 -17.67 -8.73 16.04
N ILE A 26 -17.19 -9.58 16.94
CA ILE A 26 -17.76 -10.91 17.17
C ILE A 26 -17.77 -11.13 18.69
N GLY A 27 -18.94 -10.97 19.31
CA GLY A 27 -19.19 -11.30 20.72
C GLY A 27 -19.99 -10.23 21.48
N PRO A 28 -20.81 -10.61 22.49
CA PRO A 28 -21.65 -9.70 23.26
C PRO A 28 -20.87 -8.79 24.23
N ARG A 29 -19.54 -8.81 24.22
CA ARG A 29 -18.70 -7.88 24.99
C ARG A 29 -18.20 -6.78 24.07
N ARG A 30 -18.80 -5.60 24.24
CA ARG A 30 -18.34 -4.32 23.67
C ARG A 30 -16.92 -4.04 24.17
N SER A 31 -15.97 -3.90 23.26
CA SER A 31 -14.60 -3.47 23.59
C SER A 31 -14.56 -1.95 23.82
N VAL A 32 -13.80 -1.53 24.83
CA VAL A 32 -13.70 -0.17 25.41
C VAL A 32 -12.79 0.77 24.60
N ALA A 33 -12.39 0.39 23.39
CA ALA A 33 -11.51 1.24 22.57
C ALA A 33 -12.29 2.42 21.95
N ALA A 34 -12.49 3.48 22.74
CA ALA A 34 -12.91 4.78 22.23
C ALA A 34 -11.78 5.32 21.32
N GLY A 35 -11.99 5.24 20.00
CA GLY A 35 -11.05 5.79 19.02
C GLY A 35 -10.84 7.29 19.24
N ARG A 36 -9.58 7.74 19.23
CA ARG A 36 -9.18 9.16 19.33
C ARG A 36 -9.31 9.87 17.97
N GLY A 37 -10.47 9.73 17.33
CA GLY A 37 -10.77 10.44 16.09
C GLY A 37 -10.98 11.93 16.30
N LEU A 38 -10.74 12.74 15.26
CA LEU A 38 -11.15 14.16 15.25
C LEU A 38 -12.64 14.31 14.85
N THR A 39 -13.18 13.34 14.11
CA THR A 39 -14.53 13.38 13.54
C THR A 39 -15.53 12.70 14.47
N PHE A 40 -16.55 13.44 14.93
CA PHE A 40 -17.63 12.90 15.75
C PHE A 40 -18.40 11.82 14.97
N LYS A 41 -18.62 10.66 15.59
CA LYS A 41 -19.37 9.55 14.99
C LYS A 41 -20.78 9.46 15.54
N ASP A 42 -20.89 9.20 16.85
CA ASP A 42 -22.16 8.93 17.53
C ASP A 42 -22.00 9.04 19.07
N HIS A 43 -23.11 8.98 19.80
CA HIS A 43 -23.13 8.85 21.26
C HIS A 43 -23.31 7.40 21.68
N ARG A 44 -22.65 6.97 22.75
CA ARG A 44 -22.95 5.68 23.41
C ARG A 44 -23.15 5.86 24.91
N VAL A 45 -23.97 5.00 25.49
CA VAL A 45 -24.16 4.95 26.95
C VAL A 45 -22.81 4.70 27.63
N TYR A 46 -22.54 5.49 28.67
CA TYR A 46 -21.35 5.40 29.51
C TYR A 46 -21.34 4.05 30.24
N ALA A 47 -20.17 3.42 30.28
CA ALA A 47 -19.90 2.24 31.08
C ALA A 47 -18.73 2.51 32.05
N PRO A 48 -18.72 1.89 33.23
CA PRO A 48 -17.58 1.97 34.13
C PRO A 48 -16.27 1.55 33.43
N GLY A 49 -15.26 2.43 33.47
CA GLY A 49 -13.99 2.27 32.75
C GLY A 49 -13.84 3.16 31.52
N ASP A 50 -14.91 3.82 31.09
CA ASP A 50 -14.85 4.81 30.02
C ASP A 50 -14.22 6.13 30.49
N ASP A 51 -13.54 6.82 29.58
CA ASP A 51 -12.93 8.12 29.85
C ASP A 51 -14.02 9.19 30.06
N ILE A 52 -14.13 9.67 31.30
CA ILE A 52 -15.12 10.67 31.75
C ILE A 52 -15.00 11.97 30.94
N ARG A 53 -13.81 12.28 30.38
CA ARG A 53 -13.61 13.48 29.54
C ARG A 53 -14.40 13.44 28.23
N LEU A 54 -14.85 12.26 27.81
CA LEU A 54 -15.65 12.08 26.60
C LEU A 54 -17.15 12.24 26.85
N ILE A 55 -17.59 12.44 28.10
CA ILE A 55 -19.01 12.62 28.43
C ILE A 55 -19.57 13.86 27.73
N ASP A 56 -20.71 13.70 27.06
CA ASP A 56 -21.45 14.81 26.49
C ASP A 56 -22.42 15.39 27.52
N TRP A 57 -21.97 16.42 28.24
CA TRP A 57 -22.78 17.12 29.23
C TRP A 57 -24.06 17.75 28.65
N ARG A 58 -24.11 18.03 27.33
CA ARG A 58 -25.33 18.55 26.69
C ARG A 58 -26.40 17.48 26.51
N VAL A 59 -25.98 16.24 26.22
CA VAL A 59 -26.91 15.09 26.14
C VAL A 59 -27.41 14.74 27.53
N PHE A 60 -26.50 14.70 28.52
CA PHE A 60 -26.88 14.48 29.91
C PHE A 60 -27.90 15.51 30.40
N ALA A 61 -27.69 16.81 30.16
CA ALA A 61 -28.63 17.86 30.56
C ALA A 61 -30.04 17.75 29.95
N ARG A 62 -30.23 16.95 28.88
CA ARG A 62 -31.52 16.75 28.21
C ARG A 62 -32.17 15.41 28.54
N THR A 63 -31.38 14.39 28.85
CA THR A 63 -31.84 13.00 28.95
C THR A 63 -31.66 12.42 30.35
N ASP A 64 -30.88 13.09 31.21
CA ASP A 64 -30.42 12.58 32.52
C ASP A 64 -29.61 11.27 32.44
N ASP A 65 -29.24 10.86 31.23
CA ASP A 65 -28.47 9.66 30.94
C ASP A 65 -27.04 9.99 30.52
N LEU A 66 -26.06 9.32 31.15
CA LEU A 66 -24.65 9.50 30.83
C LEU A 66 -24.31 8.86 29.47
N HIS A 67 -23.95 9.72 28.52
CA HIS A 67 -23.47 9.32 27.20
C HIS A 67 -22.06 9.86 26.95
N ILE A 68 -21.21 9.07 26.32
CA ILE A 68 -19.91 9.51 25.83
C ILE A 68 -19.95 9.73 24.31
N LYS A 69 -19.19 10.73 23.85
CA LYS A 69 -18.93 10.95 22.43
C LYS A 69 -18.00 9.86 21.92
N THR A 70 -18.42 9.18 20.85
CA THR A 70 -17.55 8.30 20.07
C THR A 70 -17.09 9.04 18.83
N PHE A 71 -15.82 8.86 18.48
CA PHE A 71 -15.21 9.49 17.31
C PHE A 71 -14.84 8.40 16.31
N GLU A 72 -14.92 8.72 15.02
CA GLU A 72 -14.40 7.84 13.98
C GLU A 72 -12.88 7.79 14.07
N GLU A 73 -12.32 6.60 14.29
CA GLU A 73 -10.88 6.42 14.22
C GLU A 73 -10.44 6.63 12.76
N GLU A 74 -10.03 7.85 12.42
CA GLU A 74 -9.32 8.14 11.19
C GLU A 74 -7.98 7.43 11.22
N ARG A 75 -7.92 6.22 10.67
CA ARG A 75 -6.65 5.63 10.30
C ARG A 75 -6.19 6.27 9.01
N ASN A 76 -5.14 7.08 9.12
CA ASN A 76 -4.30 7.46 7.99
C ASN A 76 -3.80 6.17 7.34
N LEU A 77 -4.28 5.87 6.14
CA LEU A 77 -3.89 4.66 5.46
C LEU A 77 -2.59 4.97 4.71
N THR A 78 -1.50 4.28 5.09
CA THR A 78 -0.27 4.37 4.33
C THR A 78 -0.35 3.38 3.17
N VAL A 79 -0.16 3.86 1.95
CA VAL A 79 -0.02 3.01 0.75
C VAL A 79 1.46 2.68 0.57
N HIS A 80 1.79 1.40 0.53
CA HIS A 80 3.14 0.90 0.34
C HIS A 80 3.27 0.34 -1.07
N ILE A 81 4.13 0.93 -1.89
CA ILE A 81 4.37 0.53 -3.27
C ILE A 81 5.75 -0.13 -3.31
N ILE A 82 5.79 -1.43 -3.57
CA ILE A 82 7.01 -2.21 -3.57
C ILE A 82 7.24 -2.76 -4.98
N MET A 83 8.38 -2.44 -5.56
CA MET A 83 8.64 -2.75 -6.96
C MET A 83 9.91 -3.55 -7.16
N ASP A 84 9.80 -4.56 -8.01
CA ASP A 84 10.89 -5.42 -8.42
C ASP A 84 11.83 -4.68 -9.40
N THR A 85 13.13 -4.69 -9.09
CA THR A 85 14.21 -4.10 -9.89
C THR A 85 15.22 -5.15 -10.32
N SER A 86 14.84 -6.42 -10.34
CA SER A 86 15.64 -7.53 -10.87
C SER A 86 15.91 -7.38 -12.37
N ALA A 87 16.89 -8.11 -12.89
CA ALA A 87 17.27 -8.05 -14.30
C ALA A 87 16.13 -8.44 -15.26
N SER A 88 15.23 -9.35 -14.87
CA SER A 88 14.09 -9.78 -15.69
C SER A 88 13.13 -8.63 -15.99
N MET A 89 12.96 -7.70 -15.05
CA MET A 89 12.15 -6.50 -15.23
C MET A 89 12.74 -5.54 -16.29
N GLY A 90 14.02 -5.66 -16.63
CA GLY A 90 14.64 -4.88 -17.72
C GLY A 90 14.25 -5.33 -19.13
N PHE A 91 13.52 -6.44 -19.27
CA PHE A 91 13.10 -6.99 -20.56
C PHE A 91 11.98 -6.16 -21.20
N GLY A 92 11.95 -6.08 -22.53
CA GLY A 92 10.93 -5.38 -23.33
C GLY A 92 11.49 -4.19 -24.14
N LYS A 93 10.92 -3.96 -25.33
CA LYS A 93 11.20 -2.81 -26.20
C LYS A 93 9.92 -2.37 -26.92
N PRO A 94 9.70 -1.07 -27.18
CA PRO A 94 10.57 0.07 -26.87
C PRO A 94 10.54 0.50 -25.39
N MET A 95 9.63 -0.06 -24.60
CA MET A 95 9.47 0.17 -23.17
C MET A 95 9.76 -1.14 -22.44
N SER A 96 10.53 -1.10 -21.36
CA SER A 96 10.80 -2.28 -20.54
C SER A 96 9.62 -2.59 -19.60
N LYS A 97 9.57 -3.81 -19.05
CA LYS A 97 8.62 -4.16 -17.98
C LYS A 97 8.77 -3.25 -16.77
N PHE A 98 10.01 -2.91 -16.39
CA PHE A 98 10.31 -2.00 -15.29
C PHE A 98 9.77 -0.61 -15.58
N ASP A 99 9.86 -0.15 -16.83
CA ASP A 99 9.35 1.16 -17.20
C ASP A 99 7.84 1.25 -16.97
N TYR A 100 7.13 0.21 -17.42
CA TYR A 100 5.69 0.09 -17.24
C TYR A 100 5.33 -0.08 -15.76
N ALA A 101 6.07 -0.90 -15.02
CA ALA A 101 5.92 -1.09 -13.58
C ALA A 101 6.12 0.22 -12.81
N ALA A 102 7.14 1.01 -13.17
CA ALA A 102 7.43 2.31 -12.57
C ALA A 102 6.30 3.31 -12.83
N MET A 103 5.74 3.33 -14.04
CA MET A 103 4.55 4.14 -14.35
C MET A 103 3.36 3.72 -13.48
N LEU A 104 3.09 2.42 -13.33
CA LEU A 104 2.04 1.92 -12.44
C LEU A 104 2.27 2.32 -10.99
N GLY A 105 3.49 2.14 -10.48
CA GLY A 105 3.87 2.53 -9.12
C GLY A 105 3.68 4.02 -8.89
N VAL A 106 4.15 4.87 -9.81
CA VAL A 106 3.94 6.33 -9.75
C VAL A 106 2.45 6.65 -9.81
N GLY A 107 1.65 5.90 -10.57
CA GLY A 107 0.20 6.00 -10.57
C GLY A 107 -0.40 5.83 -9.18
N PHE A 108 -0.05 4.75 -8.48
CA PHE A 108 -0.48 4.55 -7.09
C PHE A 108 0.01 5.65 -6.15
N GLY A 109 1.26 6.12 -6.30
CA GLY A 109 1.81 7.21 -5.51
C GLY A 109 1.06 8.52 -5.72
N TYR A 110 0.75 8.86 -6.98
CA TYR A 110 0.00 10.04 -7.37
C TYR A 110 -1.42 10.01 -6.83
N LEU A 111 -2.14 8.88 -6.97
CA LEU A 111 -3.48 8.74 -6.42
C LEU A 111 -3.49 8.84 -4.90
N SER A 112 -2.50 8.24 -4.22
CA SER A 112 -2.36 8.35 -2.77
C SER A 112 -2.13 9.80 -2.33
N MET A 113 -1.29 10.53 -3.08
CA MET A 113 -1.04 11.95 -2.85
C MET A 113 -2.30 12.80 -3.03
N ARG A 114 -3.10 12.55 -4.09
CA ARG A 114 -4.34 13.28 -4.36
C ARG A 114 -5.37 13.14 -3.23
N GLU A 115 -5.46 11.95 -2.66
CA GLU A 115 -6.32 11.67 -1.51
C GLU A 115 -5.70 12.15 -0.17
N ASN A 116 -4.57 12.88 -0.21
CA ASN A 116 -3.82 13.37 0.95
C ASN A 116 -3.40 12.25 1.93
N GLU A 117 -3.27 11.03 1.43
CA GLU A 117 -2.79 9.89 2.19
C GLU A 117 -1.25 9.84 2.17
N LYS A 118 -0.67 9.16 3.16
CA LYS A 118 0.77 8.89 3.14
C LYS A 118 1.04 7.78 2.14
N PHE A 119 2.14 7.88 1.42
CA PHE A 119 2.64 6.73 0.68
C PHE A 119 4.14 6.55 0.87
N GLN A 120 4.54 5.31 0.72
CA GLN A 120 5.89 4.81 0.79
C GLN A 120 6.16 4.05 -0.49
N PHE A 121 7.32 4.26 -1.08
CA PHE A 121 7.80 3.43 -2.19
C PHE A 121 9.04 2.68 -1.73
N SER A 122 9.28 1.51 -2.32
CA SER A 122 10.43 0.66 -2.03
C SER A 122 10.76 -0.14 -3.27
N THR A 123 12.03 -0.43 -3.45
CA THR A 123 12.54 -1.22 -4.58
C THR A 123 13.29 -2.42 -4.04
N PHE A 124 13.22 -3.54 -4.75
CA PHE A 124 13.92 -4.74 -4.34
C PHE A 124 14.47 -5.52 -5.53
N ASN A 125 15.64 -6.10 -5.33
CA ASN A 125 16.22 -7.13 -6.17
C ASN A 125 16.93 -8.14 -5.26
N GLU A 126 18.25 -8.05 -5.15
CA GLU A 126 19.03 -8.76 -4.13
C GLU A 126 19.05 -8.02 -2.80
N ASP A 127 18.88 -6.69 -2.85
CA ASP A 127 18.80 -5.81 -1.70
C ASP A 127 17.46 -5.07 -1.67
N LEU A 128 16.93 -4.83 -0.47
CA LEU A 128 15.72 -4.06 -0.25
C LEU A 128 16.07 -2.59 0.06
N GLN A 129 15.57 -1.67 -0.76
CA GLN A 129 15.67 -0.22 -0.52
C GLN A 129 14.32 0.34 -0.06
N VAL A 130 14.30 0.88 1.16
CA VAL A 130 13.08 1.35 1.81
C VAL A 130 13.11 2.86 2.00
N PHE A 131 12.10 3.55 1.49
CA PHE A 131 11.92 4.99 1.70
C PHE A 131 10.90 5.25 2.80
N GLN A 132 11.04 6.36 3.52
CA GLN A 132 10.11 6.71 4.59
C GLN A 132 8.75 7.17 4.03
N PRO A 133 7.62 6.82 4.70
CA PRO A 133 6.31 7.26 4.27
C PRO A 133 6.14 8.78 4.46
N ARG A 134 5.78 9.48 3.39
CA ARG A 134 5.54 10.94 3.41
C ARG A 134 4.28 11.28 2.62
N ARG A 135 3.80 12.52 2.79
CA ARG A 135 2.67 13.09 2.03
C ARG A 135 3.18 14.09 1.00
N GLY A 136 2.34 14.35 0.00
CA GLY A 136 2.48 15.50 -0.89
C GLY A 136 3.46 15.31 -2.04
N MET A 137 3.56 16.35 -2.86
CA MET A 137 4.26 16.35 -4.16
C MET A 137 5.76 16.07 -4.06
N SER A 138 6.42 16.50 -2.97
CA SER A 138 7.84 16.22 -2.77
C SER A 138 8.14 14.72 -2.72
N GLN A 139 7.26 13.92 -2.08
CA GLN A 139 7.43 12.47 -2.04
C GLN A 139 7.28 11.85 -3.43
N LEU A 140 6.33 12.35 -4.23
CA LEU A 140 6.10 11.88 -5.59
C LEU A 140 7.28 12.21 -6.49
N ALA A 141 7.80 13.43 -6.41
CA ALA A 141 8.99 13.84 -7.14
C ALA A 141 10.21 12.98 -6.79
N ASN A 142 10.40 12.67 -5.50
CA ASN A 142 11.47 11.77 -5.05
C ASN A 142 11.31 10.34 -5.61
N MET A 143 10.09 9.81 -5.63
CA MET A 143 9.78 8.52 -6.24
C MET A 143 10.11 8.53 -7.74
N VAL A 144 9.59 9.50 -8.49
CA VAL A 144 9.84 9.62 -9.93
C VAL A 144 11.34 9.75 -10.22
N PHE A 145 12.06 10.55 -9.44
CA PHE A 145 13.51 10.70 -9.58
C PHE A 145 14.25 9.39 -9.31
N HIS A 146 13.91 8.68 -8.23
CA HIS A 146 14.54 7.41 -7.90
C HIS A 146 14.31 6.37 -9.01
N LEU A 147 13.06 6.23 -9.48
CA LEU A 147 12.70 5.22 -10.47
C LEU A 147 13.30 5.49 -11.85
N ASN A 148 13.34 6.75 -12.29
CA ASN A 148 14.01 7.11 -13.55
C ASN A 148 15.52 6.85 -13.53
N ASN A 149 16.15 6.82 -12.35
CA ASN A 149 17.59 6.54 -12.18
C ASN A 149 17.89 5.09 -11.76
N THR A 150 16.86 4.28 -11.54
CA THR A 150 17.01 2.89 -11.12
C THR A 150 17.41 2.03 -12.32
N LYS A 151 18.41 1.17 -12.13
CA LYS A 151 18.83 0.18 -13.13
C LYS A 151 18.38 -1.20 -12.68
N THR A 152 17.73 -1.92 -13.59
CA THR A 152 17.32 -3.31 -13.37
C THR A 152 18.55 -4.23 -13.39
N GLN A 153 18.80 -4.95 -12.30
CA GLN A 153 19.97 -5.81 -12.16
C GLN A 153 19.78 -6.87 -11.08
N GLY A 154 20.61 -7.92 -11.13
CA GLY A 154 20.57 -9.01 -10.14
C GLY A 154 19.33 -9.87 -10.24
N HIS A 155 19.14 -10.73 -9.24
CA HIS A 155 17.99 -11.63 -9.14
C HIS A 155 16.90 -11.05 -8.24
N SER A 156 15.65 -11.47 -8.46
CA SER A 156 14.55 -11.14 -7.56
C SER A 156 14.63 -12.03 -6.32
N LYS A 157 14.89 -11.44 -5.14
CA LYS A 157 14.80 -12.11 -3.83
C LYS A 157 13.53 -11.69 -3.12
N LEU A 158 12.39 -12.09 -3.67
CA LEU A 158 11.09 -11.64 -3.21
C LEU A 158 10.84 -12.01 -1.75
N LEU A 159 11.03 -13.27 -1.38
CA LEU A 159 10.78 -13.75 -0.02
C LEU A 159 11.65 -13.03 1.02
N ASP A 160 12.97 -12.99 0.78
CA ASP A 160 13.91 -12.30 1.68
C ASP A 160 13.55 -10.82 1.84
N SER A 161 13.18 -10.17 0.73
CA SER A 161 12.78 -8.76 0.72
C SER A 161 11.49 -8.56 1.52
N MET A 162 10.49 -9.42 1.38
CA MET A 162 9.23 -9.31 2.15
C MET A 162 9.45 -9.57 3.64
N LEU A 163 10.32 -10.51 4.01
CA LEU A 163 10.72 -10.76 5.41
C LEU A 163 11.41 -9.55 6.04
N GLN A 164 12.30 -8.89 5.28
CA GLN A 164 12.92 -7.63 5.73
C GLN A 164 11.88 -6.51 5.80
N TYR A 165 10.99 -6.42 4.82
CA TYR A 165 9.95 -5.40 4.77
C TYR A 165 8.99 -5.49 5.96
N LYS A 166 8.64 -6.71 6.38
CA LYS A 166 7.77 -6.96 7.54
C LYS A 166 8.29 -6.33 8.84
N LYS A 167 9.61 -6.18 8.98
CA LYS A 167 10.24 -5.57 10.15
C LYS A 167 10.08 -4.04 10.17
N VAL A 168 9.88 -3.43 9.01
CA VAL A 168 9.80 -1.97 8.83
C VAL A 168 8.35 -1.51 8.69
N ILE A 169 7.49 -2.33 8.10
CA ILE A 169 6.07 -2.03 7.95
C ILE A 169 5.37 -2.04 9.32
N GLY A 170 4.72 -0.92 9.65
CA GLY A 170 4.04 -0.76 10.93
C GLY A 170 2.59 -1.25 10.87
N SER A 171 1.66 -0.30 11.03
CA SER A 171 0.21 -0.54 11.08
C SER A 171 -0.33 -1.24 9.82
N LYS A 172 -1.54 -1.81 9.93
CA LYS A 172 -2.30 -2.34 8.79
C LYS A 172 -2.40 -1.30 7.67
N SER A 173 -2.03 -1.71 6.47
CA SER A 173 -1.80 -0.84 5.32
C SER A 173 -2.17 -1.55 4.02
N MET A 174 -2.25 -0.78 2.94
CA MET A 174 -2.38 -1.34 1.60
C MET A 174 -0.98 -1.50 1.00
N LEU A 175 -0.67 -2.70 0.52
CA LEU A 175 0.56 -3.02 -0.19
C LEU A 175 0.25 -3.21 -1.67
N VAL A 176 1.01 -2.57 -2.54
CA VAL A 176 1.00 -2.78 -3.97
C VAL A 176 2.35 -3.37 -4.33
N LEU A 177 2.36 -4.67 -4.65
CA LEU A 177 3.56 -5.39 -5.04
C LEU A 177 3.57 -5.52 -6.57
N VAL A 178 4.60 -4.97 -7.20
CA VAL A 178 4.75 -4.94 -8.66
C VAL A 178 6.00 -5.72 -9.07
N SER A 179 5.80 -6.82 -9.80
CA SER A 179 6.86 -7.72 -10.29
C SER A 179 6.35 -8.47 -11.52
N ASP A 180 7.22 -9.14 -12.26
CA ASP A 180 6.83 -10.13 -13.26
C ASP A 180 6.46 -11.49 -12.64
N PHE A 181 6.83 -11.70 -11.35
CA PHE A 181 6.59 -12.93 -10.60
C PHE A 181 7.09 -14.19 -11.32
N LEU A 182 8.18 -14.08 -12.08
CA LEU A 182 8.83 -15.21 -12.73
C LEU A 182 9.71 -16.00 -11.74
N LEU A 183 9.09 -16.40 -10.63
CA LEU A 183 9.70 -17.09 -9.49
C LEU A 183 8.96 -18.41 -9.21
N ASN A 184 9.51 -19.20 -8.29
CA ASN A 184 8.80 -20.38 -7.80
C ASN A 184 7.50 -19.94 -7.10
N ILE A 185 6.39 -20.61 -7.41
CA ILE A 185 5.08 -20.31 -6.84
C ILE A 185 5.07 -20.46 -5.31
N ASP A 186 5.81 -21.41 -4.76
CA ASP A 186 5.90 -21.64 -3.31
C ASP A 186 6.57 -20.44 -2.62
N GLU A 187 7.63 -19.89 -3.23
CA GLU A 187 8.32 -18.70 -2.74
C GLU A 187 7.40 -17.47 -2.76
N ILE A 188 6.63 -17.30 -3.84
CA ILE A 188 5.66 -16.20 -3.95
C ILE A 188 4.59 -16.32 -2.86
N ILE A 189 4.05 -17.51 -2.66
CA ILE A 189 3.02 -17.78 -1.65
C ILE A 189 3.55 -17.47 -0.24
N GLU A 190 4.76 -17.93 0.09
CA GLU A 190 5.40 -17.68 1.38
C GLU A 190 5.66 -16.18 1.63
N ALA A 191 6.12 -15.47 0.59
CA ALA A 191 6.35 -14.03 0.64
C ALA A 191 5.04 -13.26 0.91
N LEU A 192 3.94 -13.68 0.29
CA LEU A 192 2.62 -13.07 0.50
C LEU A 192 2.06 -13.35 1.90
N TYR A 193 2.22 -14.58 2.41
CA TYR A 193 1.79 -14.92 3.78
C TYR A 193 2.50 -14.09 4.85
N THR A 194 3.79 -13.78 4.64
CA THR A 194 4.57 -12.92 5.53
C THR A 194 3.90 -11.54 5.75
N LEU A 195 3.18 -11.05 4.74
CA LEU A 195 2.48 -9.76 4.76
C LEU A 195 0.95 -9.91 4.85
N GLY A 196 0.44 -11.08 5.22
CA GLY A 196 -1.01 -11.40 5.20
C GLY A 196 -1.90 -10.55 6.11
N ASP A 197 -1.34 -9.82 7.07
CA ASP A 197 -2.06 -8.88 7.93
C ASP A 197 -2.53 -7.60 7.20
N HIS A 198 -1.99 -7.36 6.00
CA HIS A 198 -2.17 -6.17 5.20
C HIS A 198 -3.06 -6.45 3.98
N GLU A 199 -3.63 -5.42 3.36
CA GLU A 199 -4.35 -5.58 2.09
C GLU A 199 -3.33 -5.59 0.95
N ILE A 200 -3.05 -6.75 0.38
CA ILE A 200 -2.08 -6.90 -0.70
C ILE A 200 -2.78 -6.83 -2.07
N LYS A 201 -2.27 -5.96 -2.93
CA LYS A 201 -2.55 -5.90 -4.37
C LYS A 201 -1.32 -6.39 -5.10
N ILE A 202 -1.50 -7.45 -5.89
CA ILE A 202 -0.45 -8.04 -6.71
C ILE A 202 -0.65 -7.52 -8.13
N VAL A 203 0.41 -6.94 -8.69
CA VAL A 203 0.41 -6.42 -10.06
C VAL A 203 1.50 -7.15 -10.83
N GLN A 204 1.07 -8.14 -11.60
CA GLN A 204 1.99 -8.87 -12.47
C GLN A 204 2.20 -8.10 -13.77
N VAL A 205 3.46 -7.81 -14.08
CA VAL A 205 3.86 -7.13 -15.32
C VAL A 205 4.58 -8.13 -16.23
N LEU A 206 4.00 -8.40 -17.39
CA LEU A 206 4.56 -9.31 -18.39
C LEU A 206 4.72 -8.58 -19.71
N ASP A 207 5.81 -8.87 -20.41
CA ASP A 207 5.93 -8.47 -21.81
C ASP A 207 4.97 -9.34 -22.68
N PRO A 208 4.34 -8.81 -23.73
CA PRO A 208 3.49 -9.59 -24.63
C PRO A 208 4.17 -10.87 -25.14
N ILE A 209 5.48 -10.81 -25.34
CA ILE A 209 6.29 -11.94 -25.78
C ILE A 209 6.35 -13.04 -24.71
N GLU A 210 6.53 -12.68 -23.43
CA GLU A 210 6.56 -13.63 -22.31
C GLU A 210 5.19 -14.27 -22.08
N LYS A 211 4.11 -13.55 -22.41
CA LYS A 211 2.75 -14.06 -22.31
C LYS A 211 2.38 -15.00 -23.46
N GLU A 212 2.77 -14.66 -24.68
CA GLU A 212 2.41 -15.43 -25.87
C GLU A 212 3.39 -16.57 -26.18
N LEU A 213 4.65 -16.45 -25.73
CA LEU A 213 5.73 -17.43 -25.94
C LEU A 213 5.86 -17.91 -27.39
N LYS A 214 5.69 -17.01 -28.37
CA LYS A 214 5.82 -17.31 -29.81
C LYS A 214 7.29 -17.34 -30.26
N TYR A 215 8.14 -18.05 -29.52
CA TYR A 215 9.54 -18.25 -29.88
C TYR A 215 9.81 -19.67 -30.35
N HIS A 216 10.66 -19.79 -31.37
CA HIS A 216 11.13 -21.05 -31.92
C HIS A 216 12.65 -20.98 -32.10
N GLY A 217 13.34 -22.07 -31.77
CA GLY A 217 14.81 -22.17 -31.84
C GLY A 217 15.48 -22.14 -30.46
N ASP A 218 16.81 -22.01 -30.45
CA ASP A 218 17.62 -22.07 -29.24
C ASP A 218 17.77 -20.69 -28.60
N PHE A 219 17.20 -20.52 -27.40
CA PHE A 219 17.32 -19.31 -26.60
C PHE A 219 17.97 -19.62 -25.26
N LYS A 220 18.83 -18.71 -24.80
CA LYS A 220 19.33 -18.71 -23.43
C LYS A 220 18.48 -17.73 -22.62
N LEU A 221 17.66 -18.27 -21.73
CA LEU A 221 16.91 -17.49 -20.76
C LEU A 221 17.88 -16.99 -19.67
N ILE A 222 17.64 -15.78 -19.19
CA ILE A 222 18.40 -15.13 -18.11
C ILE A 222 17.60 -15.22 -16.83
#